data_AF-A0A961U0U6-F1
#
_entry.id   AF-A0A961U0U6-F1
#
_cell.length_a   1.000
_cell.length_b   1.000
_cell.length_c   1.000
_cell.angle_alpha   90.00
_cell.angle_beta   90.00
_cell.angle_gamma   90.00
#
_symmetry.space_group_name_H-M   'P 1'
#
loop_
_entity.id
_entity.type
_entity.pdbx_description
1 polymer ?
#
loop_
_entity_poly.entity_id
_entity_poly.type
_entity_poly.pdbx_seq_one_letter_code
_entity_poly.pdbx_strand_id
1 'polypeptide(L)' 'VCARIAVQCARGLAIGQSRQFESLTGSVFSASPVSRERVGRFESVRVEVAGRAYYSGRSSFSVEPDDPLGGGFLLR' A
#
# COMPACT_ATOMS: atom_id res chain seq x y z
N VAL A 1 3.53 -2.55 3.54
CA VAL A 1 3.21 -4.00 3.68
C VAL A 1 4.07 -4.86 2.74
N CYS A 2 3.99 -4.69 1.41
CA CYS A 2 4.69 -5.55 0.44
C CYS A 2 6.22 -5.67 0.64
N ALA A 3 6.93 -4.55 0.84
CA ALA A 3 8.38 -4.59 1.06
C ALA A 3 8.77 -5.42 2.29
N ARG A 4 7.96 -5.40 3.35
CA ARG A 4 8.18 -6.23 4.54
C ARG A 4 7.98 -7.72 4.24
N ILE A 5 7.01 -8.08 3.40
CA ILE A 5 6.84 -9.46 2.92
C ILE A 5 8.05 -9.89 2.09
N ALA A 6 8.55 -9.06 1.17
CA ALA A 6 9.73 -9.37 0.38
C ALA A 6 10.96 -9.67 1.24
N VAL A 7 11.23 -8.83 2.25
CA VAL A 7 12.31 -9.07 3.22
C VAL A 7 12.08 -10.36 4.01
N GLN A 8 10.83 -10.67 4.40
CA GLN A 8 10.52 -11.90 5.12
C GLN A 8 10.68 -13.15 4.23
N CYS A 9 10.31 -13.08 2.95
CA CYS A 9 10.56 -14.16 1.98
C CYS A 9 12.06 -14.42 1.78
N ALA A 10 12.86 -13.36 1.70
CA ALA A 10 14.32 -13.49 1.70
C ALA A 10 14.87 -14.13 2.99
N ARG A 11 14.11 -14.04 4.09
CA ARG A 11 14.41 -14.67 5.39
C ARG A 11 13.68 -16.00 5.63
N GLY A 12 13.07 -16.59 4.61
CA GLY A 12 12.47 -17.93 4.68
C GLY A 12 10.95 -17.99 4.85
N LEU A 13 10.23 -16.87 4.74
CA LEU A 13 8.75 -16.90 4.65
C LEU A 13 8.33 -17.65 3.37
N ALA A 14 7.50 -18.69 3.54
CA ALA A 14 7.06 -19.54 2.44
C ALA A 14 6.01 -18.84 1.57
N ILE A 15 5.94 -19.24 0.29
CA ILE A 15 4.84 -18.87 -0.60
C ILE A 15 3.52 -19.38 0.00
N GLY A 16 2.48 -18.55 -0.04
CA GLY A 16 1.18 -18.79 0.56
C GLY A 16 1.09 -18.43 2.06
N GLN A 17 2.21 -18.17 2.74
CA GLN A 17 2.18 -17.86 4.17
C GLN A 17 1.79 -16.41 4.43
N SER A 18 0.59 -16.21 4.96
CA SER A 18 0.04 -14.88 5.26
C SER A 18 0.63 -14.25 6.53
N ARG A 19 0.70 -12.91 6.54
CA ARG A 19 1.08 -12.08 7.68
C ARG A 19 0.08 -10.94 7.85
N GLN A 20 -0.10 -10.51 9.09
CA GLN A 20 -0.89 -9.32 9.42
C GLN A 20 0.01 -8.14 9.78
N PHE A 21 -0.45 -6.94 9.43
CA PHE A 21 0.22 -5.68 9.69
C PHE A 21 -0.78 -4.68 10.25
N GLU A 22 -0.55 -4.25 11.47
CA GLU A 22 -1.36 -3.26 12.16
C GLU A 22 -0.74 -1.87 12.00
N SER A 23 -1.61 -0.87 11.78
CA SER A 23 -1.25 0.56 11.74
C SER A 23 -1.44 1.21 13.10
N LEU A 24 -0.94 2.44 13.28
CA LEU A 24 -1.09 3.18 14.54
C LEU A 24 -2.57 3.38 14.95
N THR A 25 -3.49 3.43 13.97
CA THR A 25 -4.93 3.61 14.20
C THR A 25 -5.68 2.28 14.38
N GLY A 26 -4.98 1.16 14.53
CA GLY A 26 -5.57 -0.17 14.73
C GLY A 26 -6.11 -0.83 13.45
N SER A 27 -5.99 -0.19 12.28
CA SER A 27 -6.36 -0.84 11.01
C SER A 27 -5.37 -1.94 10.65
N VAL A 28 -5.88 -3.08 10.20
CA VAL A 28 -5.09 -4.29 9.87
C VAL A 28 -5.17 -4.60 8.38
N PHE A 29 -4.02 -4.82 7.77
CA PHE A 29 -3.90 -5.45 6.46
C PHE A 29 -3.29 -6.84 6.57
N SER A 30 -3.79 -7.77 5.76
CA SER A 30 -3.13 -9.06 5.54
C SER A 30 -2.32 -9.01 4.24
N ALA A 31 -1.24 -9.78 4.20
CA ALA A 31 -0.50 -9.98 2.97
C ALA A 31 0.16 -11.34 2.92
N SER A 32 0.18 -11.94 1.73
CA SER A 32 0.77 -13.24 1.47
C SER A 32 1.65 -13.16 0.20
N PRO A 33 2.84 -13.77 0.21
CA PRO A 33 3.62 -13.94 -1.00
C PRO A 33 2.98 -15.03 -1.86
N VAL A 34 2.56 -14.72 -3.08
CA VAL A 34 1.84 -15.66 -3.96
C VAL A 34 2.75 -16.37 -4.97
N SER A 35 3.86 -15.74 -5.35
CA SER A 35 4.87 -16.35 -6.23
C SER A 35 6.21 -15.64 -6.11
N ARG A 36 7.31 -16.35 -6.42
CA ARG A 36 8.63 -15.74 -6.63
C ARG A 36 8.75 -15.32 -8.10
N GLU A 37 9.38 -14.18 -8.32
CA GLU A 37 9.58 -13.61 -9.66
C GLU A 37 10.99 -13.00 -9.76
N ARG A 38 11.34 -12.51 -10.95
CA ARG A 38 12.54 -11.69 -11.16
C ARG A 38 12.15 -10.36 -11.79
N VAL A 39 12.70 -9.28 -11.26
CA VAL A 39 12.61 -7.93 -11.86
C VAL A 39 14.02 -7.47 -12.19
N GLY A 40 14.38 -7.59 -13.47
CA GLY A 40 15.77 -7.40 -13.91
C GLY A 40 16.70 -8.35 -13.17
N ARG A 41 17.68 -7.79 -12.44
CA ARG A 41 18.64 -8.56 -11.64
C ARG A 41 18.18 -8.92 -10.22
N PHE A 42 16.99 -8.48 -9.82
CA PHE A 42 16.51 -8.66 -8.46
C PHE A 42 15.57 -9.86 -8.36
N GLU A 43 15.84 -10.73 -7.39
CA GLU A 43 14.84 -11.69 -6.92
C GLU A 43 13.69 -10.91 -6.28
N SER A 44 12.46 -11.19 -6.70
CA SER A 44 11.25 -10.50 -6.26
C SER A 44 10.18 -11.50 -5.84
N VAL A 45 9.13 -10.97 -5.22
CA VAL A 45 7.97 -11.73 -4.81
C VAL A 45 6.72 -10.97 -5.20
N ARG A 46 5.77 -11.65 -5.84
CA ARG A 46 4.42 -11.11 -6.01
C ARG A 46 3.70 -11.27 -4.68
N VAL A 47 3.13 -10.19 -4.18
CA VAL A 47 2.45 -10.15 -2.88
C VAL A 47 0.99 -9.79 -3.09
N GLU A 48 0.09 -10.63 -2.61
CA GLU A 48 -1.30 -10.27 -2.42
C GLU A 48 -1.43 -9.46 -1.13
N VAL A 49 -2.13 -8.33 -1.20
CA VAL A 49 -2.47 -7.51 -0.03
C VAL A 49 -3.97 -7.40 0.05
N ALA A 50 -4.52 -7.73 1.21
CA ALA A 50 -5.95 -7.60 1.48
C ALA A 50 -6.18 -6.64 2.64
N GLY A 51 -7.24 -5.86 2.47
CA GLY A 51 -7.70 -4.85 3.40
C GLY A 51 -9.14 -4.51 3.11
N ARG A 52 -9.69 -3.57 3.88
CA ARG A 52 -11.05 -3.10 3.69
C ARG A 52 -11.05 -1.59 3.53
N ALA A 53 -11.65 -1.13 2.45
CA ALA A 53 -12.01 0.27 2.27
C ALA A 53 -13.52 0.43 2.50
N TYR A 54 -13.93 1.63 2.88
CA TYR A 54 -15.32 2.00 3.07
C TYR A 54 -15.62 3.22 2.21
N TYR A 55 -16.82 3.30 1.65
CA TYR A 55 -17.26 4.49 0.93
C TYR A 55 -17.31 5.68 1.89
N SER A 56 -16.58 6.75 1.56
CA SER A 56 -16.44 7.93 2.41
C SER A 56 -17.28 9.12 1.95
N GLY A 57 -18.01 8.99 0.84
CA GLY A 57 -18.82 10.06 0.26
C GLY A 57 -18.40 10.45 -1.15
N ARG A 58 -19.00 11.54 -1.63
CA ARG A 58 -18.74 12.16 -2.93
C ARG A 58 -18.53 13.65 -2.72
N SER A 59 -17.62 14.24 -3.49
CA SER A 59 -17.31 15.67 -3.44
C SER A 59 -17.26 16.25 -4.86
N SER A 60 -17.61 17.52 -4.98
CA SER A 60 -17.39 18.34 -6.18
C SER A 60 -16.47 19.49 -5.80
N PHE A 61 -15.41 19.71 -6.58
CA PHE A 61 -14.43 20.76 -6.37
C PHE A 61 -14.43 21.71 -7.57
N SER A 62 -14.36 23.02 -7.32
CA SER A 62 -14.24 24.07 -8.33
C SER A 62 -13.00 24.93 -8.02
N VAL A 63 -12.25 25.33 -9.04
CA VAL A 63 -11.09 26.21 -8.93
C VAL A 63 -11.25 27.31 -9.96
N GLU A 64 -11.25 28.56 -9.51
CA GLU A 64 -11.40 29.73 -10.39
C GLU A 64 -10.06 30.10 -11.04
N PRO A 65 -10.05 30.62 -12.28
CA PRO A 65 -8.80 30.96 -12.99
C PRO A 65 -7.90 31.94 -12.24
N ASP A 66 -8.48 32.87 -11.48
CA ASP A 66 -7.78 33.94 -10.79
C ASP A 66 -7.57 33.66 -9.28
N ASP A 67 -7.85 32.43 -8.81
CA ASP A 67 -7.61 32.07 -7.41
C ASP A 67 -6.10 31.92 -7.13
N PRO A 68 -5.48 32.84 -6.35
CA PRO A 68 -4.05 32.80 -6.06
C PRO A 68 -3.63 31.55 -5.24
N LEU A 69 -4.58 30.84 -4.65
CA LEU A 69 -4.37 29.63 -3.86
C LEU A 69 -4.95 28.38 -4.55
N GLY A 70 -5.41 28.47 -5.80
CA GLY A 70 -6.04 27.35 -6.52
C GLY A 70 -5.16 26.11 -6.70
N GLY A 71 -3.83 26.27 -6.62
CA GLY A 71 -2.87 25.16 -6.61
C GLY A 71 -2.74 24.45 -5.25
N GLY A 72 -3.43 24.95 -4.22
CA GLY A 72 -3.26 24.54 -2.84
C GLY A 72 -1.95 25.03 -2.22
N PHE A 73 -1.86 24.91 -0.89
CA PHE A 73 -0.63 25.14 -0.14
C PHE A 73 -0.57 24.14 1.00
N LEU A 74 0.63 23.86 1.50
CA LEU A 74 0.83 22.92 2.59
C LEU A 74 1.44 23.64 3.79
N LEU A 75 0.72 23.64 4.91
CA LEU A 75 1.26 23.94 6.23
C LEU A 75 1.47 22.61 6.95
N ARG A 76 2.63 22.43 7.58
CA ARG A 76 3.02 21.19 8.27
C ARG A 76 3.19 21.45 9.76
#